data_AF-A0A7V3MZ29-F1
#
_entry.id   AF-A0A7V3MZ29-F1
#
_cell.length_a   1.000
_cell.length_b   1.000
_cell.length_c   1.000
_cell.angle_alpha   90.00
_cell.angle_beta   90.00
_cell.angle_gamma   90.00
#
_symmetry.space_group_name_H-M   'P 1'
#
loop_
_entity.id
_entity.type
_entity.pdbx_description
1 polymer ?
#
loop_
_entity_poly.entity_id
_entity_poly.type
_entity_poly.pdbx_seq_one_letter_code
_entity_poly.pdbx_strand_id
1 'polypeptide(L)'
;MGIGLAAQAMLAGMPVASDLGRVEVDGRVVISVGARVVFEYAVDDTGLRNLAAVTLPELGFAARRVAEVVGISEEYLSRLRARVRRDGSAALTARRGRPPALSASQLVRARRARAGGETDRSIARRLGVHATTVARALAGDEEAGETTVSSVAQEPLGDFADGGAEVESTGGSESTGGSESTGGLGGSARIGVGTVRSRYGGWMLLYPFLDRVGTETIFATLNGSPACRYDDLVILTAATLGFALGIGTVEGAKHLVRGDAGAAAGAWSIPELSTLRARLAALGDRSDPLGLQRAFGAGMVAFDPADDPVYFVDDHFVAYSGARPVAKGWNTWRRHAEAGRDDTLVVDARGRAVVFSSAEPTGLSSTLPVVLAQLRTVIGPDAKVLLGFDRGGAYPVAFRACRDADAHWVTYRRAPLVDATATPRRSWTARDGARITVTLADELVEINGYGTARQLTLYEAGQPVLQVLTSDRTATGAYLLSWLRSRWRIENVFKYASAHNGIDSLADYRMDIGPDDRLVANPARAAARKAVADAEAALAAAERALPQLLAGPSTPAQKNADLPGAHRRIETATTQLAKAKEALRPIPAQIPATTIDPDI
;
A
#
# COMPACT_ATOMS: atom_id res chain seq x y z
N MET A 1 -4.83 -22.74 -17.34
CA MET A 1 -4.99 -22.01 -18.61
C MET A 1 -3.63 -21.50 -19.00
N GLY A 2 -3.07 -22.01 -20.10
CA GLY A 2 -1.77 -21.57 -20.61
C GLY A 2 -1.83 -20.08 -20.94
N ILE A 3 -0.82 -19.34 -20.49
CA ILE A 3 -0.59 -17.95 -20.88
C ILE A 3 -0.43 -17.96 -22.41
N GLY A 4 -1.39 -17.37 -23.13
CA GLY A 4 -1.33 -17.31 -24.58
C GLY A 4 -0.05 -16.62 -25.06
N LEU A 5 0.43 -16.98 -26.25
CA LEU A 5 1.56 -16.34 -26.94
C LEU A 5 1.48 -14.80 -26.94
N ALA A 6 0.27 -14.26 -26.84
CA ALA A 6 -0.04 -12.85 -26.63
C ALA A 6 0.52 -12.23 -25.36
N ALA A 7 0.20 -12.86 -24.24
CA ALA A 7 0.78 -12.45 -22.98
C ALA A 7 2.30 -12.65 -23.00
N GLN A 8 2.82 -13.67 -23.69
CA GLN A 8 4.25 -13.96 -23.80
C GLN A 8 5.04 -12.95 -24.67
N ALA A 9 4.50 -12.49 -25.80
CA ALA A 9 5.11 -11.47 -26.65
C ALA A 9 4.98 -10.06 -26.05
N MET A 10 3.87 -9.76 -25.38
CA MET A 10 3.76 -8.53 -24.59
C MET A 10 4.57 -8.61 -23.27
N LEU A 11 4.91 -9.80 -22.77
CA LEU A 11 5.83 -10.03 -21.63
C LEU A 11 7.29 -9.72 -21.99
N ALA A 12 7.66 -9.81 -23.27
CA ALA A 12 8.90 -9.21 -23.77
C ALA A 12 8.75 -7.67 -23.75
N GLY A 13 9.31 -7.03 -22.72
CA GLY A 13 9.11 -5.60 -22.47
C GLY A 13 8.28 -5.27 -21.22
N MET A 14 7.90 -6.26 -20.40
CA MET A 14 7.93 -5.98 -18.95
C MET A 14 9.32 -5.44 -18.62
N PRO A 15 9.49 -4.53 -17.63
CA PRO A 15 10.81 -4.37 -17.04
C PRO A 15 11.33 -5.77 -16.80
N VAL A 16 12.52 -6.09 -17.31
CA VAL A 16 13.23 -7.31 -16.88
C VAL A 16 13.03 -7.33 -15.38
N ALA A 17 12.47 -8.42 -14.83
CA ALA A 17 12.27 -8.52 -13.39
C ALA A 17 13.56 -8.00 -12.77
N SER A 18 13.49 -6.84 -12.10
CA SER A 18 14.67 -6.01 -11.88
C SER A 18 15.65 -6.87 -11.11
N ASP A 19 16.61 -7.44 -11.82
CA ASP A 19 17.51 -8.40 -11.22
C ASP A 19 18.72 -7.63 -10.72
N LEU A 20 19.47 -8.27 -9.85
CA LEU A 20 20.63 -7.67 -9.24
C LEU A 20 21.71 -7.44 -10.30
N GLY A 21 22.11 -6.19 -10.45
CA GLY A 21 23.29 -5.77 -11.19
C GLY A 21 24.42 -5.41 -10.23
N ARG A 22 25.66 -5.63 -10.66
CA ARG A 22 26.84 -5.06 -10.02
C ARG A 22 27.64 -4.28 -11.05
N VAL A 23 28.02 -3.07 -10.68
CA VAL A 23 28.99 -2.27 -11.41
C VAL A 23 30.09 -1.86 -10.43
N GLU A 24 31.33 -1.94 -10.87
CA GLU A 24 32.47 -1.43 -10.12
C GLU A 24 33.04 -0.23 -10.88
N VAL A 25 33.01 0.95 -10.27
CA VAL A 25 33.48 2.22 -10.85
C VAL A 25 34.23 2.99 -9.78
N ASP A 26 35.42 3.51 -10.11
CA ASP A 26 36.22 4.37 -9.24
C ASP A 26 36.45 3.82 -7.81
N GLY A 27 36.70 2.51 -7.70
CA GLY A 27 36.93 1.84 -6.42
C GLY A 27 35.68 1.67 -5.55
N ARG A 28 34.50 1.86 -6.14
CA ARG A 28 33.20 1.62 -5.49
C ARG A 28 32.45 0.50 -6.19
N VAL A 29 31.77 -0.31 -5.40
CA VAL A 29 30.81 -1.32 -5.85
C VAL A 29 29.42 -0.73 -5.73
N VAL A 30 28.70 -0.71 -6.84
CA VAL A 30 27.31 -0.32 -6.95
C VAL A 30 26.50 -1.58 -7.24
N ILE A 31 25.64 -1.97 -6.31
CA ILE A 31 24.62 -3.01 -6.54
C ILE A 31 23.33 -2.32 -6.89
N SER A 32 22.76 -2.67 -8.04
CA SER A 32 21.48 -2.12 -8.52
C SER A 32 20.42 -3.19 -8.70
N VAL A 33 19.17 -2.75 -8.72
CA VAL A 33 17.99 -3.52 -9.10
C VAL A 33 17.35 -2.75 -10.25
N GLY A 34 17.62 -3.19 -11.48
CA GLY A 34 17.38 -2.37 -12.67
C GLY A 34 18.20 -1.07 -12.61
N ALA A 35 17.53 0.08 -12.79
CA ALA A 35 18.17 1.40 -12.74
C ALA A 35 18.39 1.96 -11.32
N ARG A 36 17.91 1.27 -10.26
CA ARG A 36 18.00 1.77 -8.88
C ARG A 36 19.21 1.19 -8.18
N VAL A 37 20.07 2.05 -7.66
CA VAL A 37 21.14 1.63 -6.74
C VAL A 37 20.51 1.23 -5.40
N VAL A 38 20.82 0.03 -4.93
CA VAL A 38 20.34 -0.51 -3.65
C VAL A 38 21.47 -0.52 -2.62
N PHE A 39 22.71 -0.75 -3.05
CA PHE A 39 23.89 -0.60 -2.21
C PHE A 39 25.01 0.09 -2.99
N GLU A 40 25.71 0.99 -2.32
CA GLU A 40 26.98 1.54 -2.77
C GLU A 40 27.98 1.41 -1.62
N TYR A 41 29.17 0.88 -1.89
CA TYR A 41 30.23 0.77 -0.90
C TYR A 41 31.60 0.77 -1.55
N ALA A 42 32.64 1.17 -0.81
CA ALA A 42 34.01 1.03 -1.27
C ALA A 42 34.35 -0.46 -1.44
N VAL A 43 35.18 -0.82 -2.43
CA VAL A 43 35.52 -2.22 -2.74
C VAL A 43 36.11 -2.96 -1.52
N ASP A 44 36.76 -2.24 -0.60
CA ASP A 44 37.36 -2.76 0.63
C ASP A 44 36.42 -2.73 1.85
N ASP A 45 35.24 -2.10 1.75
CA ASP A 45 34.23 -2.06 2.82
C ASP A 45 33.48 -3.40 2.92
N THR A 46 34.13 -4.32 3.61
CA THR A 46 33.60 -5.65 3.88
C THR A 46 32.32 -5.61 4.73
N GLY A 47 32.15 -4.56 5.56
CA GLY A 47 30.99 -4.41 6.42
C GLY A 47 29.73 -4.11 5.62
N LEU A 48 29.77 -3.09 4.76
CA LEU A 48 28.68 -2.74 3.87
C LEU A 48 28.42 -3.82 2.82
N ARG A 49 29.48 -4.48 2.29
CA ARG A 49 29.33 -5.65 1.42
C ARG A 49 28.55 -6.77 2.11
N ASN A 50 28.89 -7.06 3.37
CA ASN A 50 28.22 -8.11 4.15
C ASN A 50 26.79 -7.72 4.52
N LEU A 51 26.52 -6.44 4.77
CA LEU A 51 25.17 -5.93 4.94
C LEU A 51 24.34 -6.17 3.66
N ALA A 52 24.86 -5.78 2.50
CA ALA A 52 24.21 -6.05 1.22
C ALA A 52 23.92 -7.55 1.00
N ALA A 53 24.91 -8.39 1.29
CA ALA A 53 24.78 -9.85 1.20
C ALA A 53 23.63 -10.42 2.03
N VAL A 54 23.41 -9.95 3.26
CA VAL A 54 22.35 -10.49 4.12
C VAL A 54 20.99 -9.86 3.88
N THR A 55 20.94 -8.61 3.42
CA THR A 55 19.69 -7.88 3.18
C THR A 55 19.04 -8.29 1.86
N LEU A 56 19.80 -8.49 0.77
CA LEU A 56 19.22 -8.81 -0.54
C LEU A 56 18.37 -10.11 -0.54
N PRO A 57 18.73 -11.20 0.16
CA PRO A 57 17.87 -12.38 0.28
C PRO A 57 16.57 -12.11 1.05
N GLU A 58 16.58 -11.17 2.01
CA GLU A 58 15.37 -10.76 2.75
C GLU A 58 14.42 -9.94 1.87
N LEU A 59 14.97 -9.26 0.85
CA LEU A 59 14.21 -8.60 -0.20
C LEU A 59 13.66 -9.56 -1.28
N GLY A 60 13.83 -10.88 -1.08
CA GLY A 60 13.27 -11.92 -1.96
C GLY A 60 14.19 -12.38 -3.10
N PHE A 61 15.43 -11.88 -3.18
CA PHE A 61 16.39 -12.35 -4.18
C PHE A 61 16.94 -13.73 -3.83
N ALA A 62 17.11 -14.59 -4.84
CA ALA A 62 17.69 -15.92 -4.64
C ALA A 62 19.11 -15.81 -4.07
N ALA A 63 19.40 -16.58 -3.01
CA ALA A 63 20.71 -16.54 -2.33
C ALA A 63 21.89 -16.76 -3.30
N ARG A 64 21.71 -17.65 -4.29
CA ARG A 64 22.65 -17.86 -5.39
C ARG A 64 22.96 -16.59 -6.17
N ARG A 65 21.93 -15.87 -6.59
CA ARG A 65 22.08 -14.63 -7.37
C ARG A 65 22.74 -13.53 -6.55
N VAL A 66 22.37 -13.42 -5.28
CA VAL A 66 23.00 -12.48 -4.34
C VAL A 66 24.49 -12.78 -4.18
N ALA A 67 24.85 -14.05 -3.95
CA ALA A 67 26.23 -14.46 -3.78
C ALA A 67 27.08 -14.12 -5.02
N GLU A 68 26.55 -14.40 -6.21
CA GLU A 68 27.16 -14.05 -7.49
C GLU A 68 27.39 -12.53 -7.62
N VAL A 69 26.36 -11.71 -7.41
CA VAL A 69 26.44 -10.25 -7.58
C VAL A 69 27.35 -9.61 -6.54
N VAL A 70 27.27 -10.04 -5.28
CA VAL A 70 28.12 -9.51 -4.21
C VAL A 70 29.57 -10.00 -4.34
N GLY A 71 29.82 -11.07 -5.10
CA GLY A 71 31.14 -11.68 -5.28
C GLY A 71 31.60 -12.47 -4.06
N ILE A 72 30.69 -13.24 -3.45
CA ILE A 72 30.96 -14.17 -2.34
C ILE A 72 30.41 -15.56 -2.66
N SER A 73 30.82 -16.60 -1.91
CA SER A 73 30.24 -17.93 -2.08
C SER A 73 28.86 -18.04 -1.40
N GLU A 74 27.99 -18.91 -1.90
CA GLU A 74 26.70 -19.20 -1.28
C GLU A 74 26.84 -19.73 0.16
N GLU A 75 27.88 -20.53 0.41
CA GLU A 75 28.20 -21.06 1.74
C GLU A 75 28.68 -19.96 2.69
N TYR A 76 29.45 -18.99 2.19
CA TYR A 76 29.84 -17.82 2.98
C TYR A 76 28.63 -16.97 3.32
N LEU A 77 27.75 -16.71 2.34
CA LEU A 77 26.48 -16.02 2.56
C LEU A 77 25.61 -16.72 3.60
N SER A 78 25.46 -18.05 3.49
CA SER A 78 24.69 -18.85 4.45
C SER A 78 25.26 -18.76 5.88
N ARG A 79 26.60 -18.88 6.02
CA ARG A 79 27.29 -18.72 7.31
C ARG A 79 27.15 -17.30 7.86
N LEU A 80 27.23 -16.29 7.00
CA LEU A 80 27.08 -14.89 7.39
C LEU A 80 25.67 -14.62 7.92
N ARG A 81 24.63 -15.06 7.21
CA ARG A 81 23.23 -14.96 7.66
C ARG A 81 23.01 -15.67 9.00
N ALA A 82 23.58 -16.87 9.18
CA ALA A 82 23.51 -17.58 10.46
C ALA A 82 24.20 -16.82 11.60
N ARG A 83 25.35 -16.18 11.33
CA ARG A 83 26.07 -15.36 12.30
C ARG A 83 25.30 -14.11 12.69
N VAL A 84 24.72 -13.40 11.71
CA VAL A 84 23.89 -12.22 11.95
C VAL A 84 22.66 -12.56 12.78
N ARG A 85 22.00 -13.70 12.52
CA ARG A 85 20.87 -14.16 13.34
C ARG A 85 21.24 -14.41 14.82
N ARG A 86 22.48 -14.81 15.09
CA ARG A 86 22.95 -15.10 16.46
C ARG A 86 23.51 -13.87 17.15
N ASP A 87 24.36 -13.12 16.46
CA ASP A 87 25.22 -12.07 17.04
C ASP A 87 24.80 -10.65 16.60
N GLY A 88 23.71 -10.52 15.83
CA GLY A 88 23.17 -9.25 15.34
C GLY A 88 24.04 -8.57 14.26
N SER A 89 23.85 -7.26 14.08
CA SER A 89 24.61 -6.46 13.10
C SER A 89 26.11 -6.40 13.38
N ALA A 90 26.54 -6.65 14.62
CA ALA A 90 27.96 -6.77 14.97
C ALA A 90 28.68 -7.91 14.23
N ALA A 91 27.93 -8.90 13.73
CA ALA A 91 28.44 -9.99 12.91
C ALA A 91 28.88 -9.58 11.49
N LEU A 92 28.41 -8.44 11.00
CA LEU A 92 28.63 -7.98 9.63
C LEU A 92 30.06 -7.49 9.42
N THR A 93 30.67 -6.95 10.46
CA THR A 93 32.07 -6.51 10.45
C THR A 93 32.99 -7.61 10.96
N ALA A 94 34.16 -7.77 10.34
CA ALA A 94 35.21 -8.57 10.95
C ALA A 94 35.63 -7.90 12.26
N ARG A 95 35.57 -8.64 13.38
CA ARG A 95 36.11 -8.19 14.67
C ARG A 95 37.62 -7.98 14.45
N ARG A 96 38.08 -6.72 14.37
CA ARG A 96 39.53 -6.42 14.28
C ARG A 96 40.20 -6.84 15.58
N GLY A 97 41.14 -7.76 15.49
CA GLY A 97 41.92 -8.26 16.63
C GLY A 97 42.13 -9.77 16.60
N ARG A 98 43.17 -10.24 17.30
CA ARG A 98 43.41 -11.67 17.51
C ARG A 98 42.18 -12.26 18.22
N PRO A 99 41.65 -13.42 17.78
CA PRO A 99 40.57 -14.09 18.50
C PRO A 99 40.92 -14.18 19.98
N PRO A 100 39.99 -13.84 20.90
CA PRO A 100 40.28 -13.97 22.32
C PRO A 100 40.66 -15.43 22.59
N ALA A 101 41.79 -15.62 23.27
CA ALA A 101 42.35 -16.95 23.50
C ALA A 101 41.46 -17.84 24.40
N LEU A 102 40.40 -17.26 24.99
CA LEU A 102 39.37 -17.93 25.76
C LEU A 102 37.99 -17.52 25.22
N SER A 103 37.10 -18.50 25.02
CA SER A 103 35.69 -18.25 24.72
C SER A 103 34.95 -17.67 25.93
N ALA A 104 33.76 -17.09 25.72
CA ALA A 104 32.92 -16.57 26.80
C ALA A 104 32.60 -17.65 27.86
N SER A 105 32.35 -18.90 27.44
CA SER A 105 32.11 -20.02 28.35
C SER A 105 33.38 -20.52 29.06
N GLN A 106 34.56 -20.35 28.46
CA GLN A 106 35.83 -20.60 29.13
C GLN A 106 36.15 -19.52 30.17
N LEU A 107 35.81 -18.25 29.90
CA LEU A 107 35.98 -17.14 30.85
C LEU A 107 35.08 -17.29 32.08
N VAL A 108 33.80 -17.64 31.90
CA VAL A 108 32.89 -17.88 33.03
C VAL A 108 33.40 -19.05 33.90
N ARG A 109 33.89 -20.12 33.28
CA ARG A 109 34.51 -21.25 34.01
C ARG A 109 35.81 -20.86 34.71
N ALA A 110 36.64 -20.03 34.07
CA ALA A 110 37.88 -19.54 34.66
C ALA A 110 37.61 -18.64 35.88
N ARG A 111 36.64 -17.73 35.79
CA ARG A 111 36.21 -16.87 36.91
C ARG A 111 35.69 -17.69 38.09
N ARG A 112 34.81 -18.65 37.83
CA ARG A 112 34.25 -19.53 38.88
C ARG A 112 35.34 -20.35 39.59
N ALA A 113 36.34 -20.79 38.84
CA ALA A 113 37.47 -21.54 39.38
C ALA A 113 38.42 -20.68 40.21
N ARG A 114 38.71 -19.45 39.75
CA ARG A 114 39.55 -18.48 40.48
C ARG A 114 38.87 -18.03 41.77
N ALA A 115 37.56 -17.78 41.73
CA ALA A 115 36.74 -17.51 42.91
C ALA A 115 36.69 -18.71 43.88
N GLY A 116 36.81 -19.93 43.36
CA GLY A 116 36.97 -21.17 44.15
C GLY A 116 38.39 -21.43 44.65
N GLY A 117 39.33 -20.48 44.52
CA GLY A 117 40.70 -20.58 45.02
C GLY A 117 41.67 -21.33 44.10
N GLU A 118 41.27 -21.74 42.89
CA GLU A 118 42.20 -22.35 41.94
C GLU A 118 43.20 -21.31 41.41
N THR A 119 44.48 -21.68 41.35
CA THR A 119 45.52 -20.81 40.77
C THR A 119 45.35 -20.67 39.25
N ASP A 120 45.72 -19.51 38.70
CA ASP A 120 45.67 -19.25 37.24
C ASP A 120 46.42 -20.32 36.42
N ARG A 121 47.46 -20.93 37.00
CA ARG A 121 48.22 -22.04 36.41
C ARG A 121 47.40 -23.33 36.30
N SER A 122 46.59 -23.65 37.32
CA SER A 122 45.68 -24.79 37.32
C SER A 122 44.56 -24.59 36.29
N ILE A 123 43.95 -23.42 36.31
CA ILE A 123 42.87 -23.02 35.40
C ILE A 123 43.37 -23.07 33.95
N ALA A 124 44.56 -22.55 33.69
CA ALA A 124 45.17 -22.56 32.36
C ALA A 124 45.47 -23.98 31.85
N ARG A 125 45.98 -24.86 32.72
CA ARG A 125 46.19 -26.27 32.38
C ARG A 125 44.88 -26.96 32.00
N ARG A 126 43.80 -26.70 32.74
CA ARG A 126 42.48 -27.27 32.47
C ARG A 126 41.84 -26.73 31.19
N LEU A 127 42.09 -25.47 30.85
CA LEU A 127 41.56 -24.82 29.65
C LEU A 127 42.46 -24.97 28.42
N GLY A 128 43.63 -25.60 28.56
CA GLY A 128 44.59 -25.82 27.47
C GLY A 128 45.27 -24.53 26.98
N VAL A 129 45.40 -23.52 27.84
CA VAL A 129 46.04 -22.23 27.52
C VAL A 129 47.24 -21.96 28.45
N HIS A 130 48.03 -20.93 28.16
CA HIS A 130 49.12 -20.52 29.03
C HIS A 130 48.60 -19.79 30.28
N ALA A 131 49.28 -19.93 31.43
CA ALA A 131 48.88 -19.30 32.69
C ALA A 131 48.73 -17.77 32.58
N THR A 132 49.61 -17.14 31.81
CA THR A 132 49.55 -15.69 31.54
C THR A 132 48.35 -15.27 30.68
N THR A 133 47.78 -16.19 29.88
CA THR A 133 46.55 -15.95 29.11
C THR A 133 45.33 -15.89 30.02
N VAL A 134 45.26 -16.79 31.02
CA VAL A 134 44.20 -16.76 32.04
C VAL A 134 44.37 -15.52 32.93
N ALA A 135 45.59 -15.26 33.39
CA ALA A 135 45.88 -14.08 34.22
C ALA A 135 45.48 -12.78 33.51
N ARG A 136 45.89 -12.56 32.24
CA ARG A 136 45.47 -11.36 31.48
C ARG A 136 43.98 -11.30 31.22
N ALA A 137 43.36 -12.43 30.88
CA ALA A 137 41.94 -12.46 30.55
C ALA A 137 41.04 -12.27 31.78
N LEU A 138 41.57 -12.51 32.98
CA LEU A 138 40.90 -12.26 34.26
C LEU A 138 41.36 -10.96 34.94
N ALA A 139 42.52 -10.40 34.57
CA ALA A 139 43.03 -9.10 35.04
C ALA A 139 42.56 -7.92 34.18
N GLY A 140 42.17 -8.15 32.93
CA GLY A 140 41.60 -7.11 32.05
C GLY A 140 40.26 -6.52 32.52
N ASP A 141 39.65 -7.08 33.57
CA ASP A 141 38.52 -6.48 34.30
C ASP A 141 38.96 -5.71 35.57
N GLU A 142 40.19 -5.89 36.07
CA GLU A 142 40.70 -5.16 37.24
C GLU A 142 41.32 -3.80 36.85
N GLU A 143 41.85 -3.64 35.63
CA GLU A 143 42.37 -2.35 35.10
C GLU A 143 41.30 -1.45 34.45
N ALA A 144 40.01 -1.71 34.69
CA ALA A 144 38.92 -0.77 34.39
C ALA A 144 38.52 0.09 35.61
N GLY A 145 39.25 -0.02 36.73
CA GLY A 145 39.19 0.90 37.87
C GLY A 145 40.45 1.77 37.94
N GLU A 146 40.27 3.08 37.96
CA GLU A 146 41.27 4.14 38.19
C GLU A 146 42.21 4.53 37.03
N THR A 147 41.71 5.44 36.18
CA THR A 147 42.48 6.63 35.77
C THR A 147 41.55 7.84 35.71
N THR A 148 41.63 8.70 36.72
CA THR A 148 41.12 10.09 36.77
C THR A 148 42.06 11.00 35.96
N VAL A 149 41.67 12.05 35.21
CA VAL A 149 40.73 13.18 35.43
C VAL A 149 40.29 13.65 34.02
N SER A 150 39.04 13.93 33.65
CA SER A 150 38.13 14.99 34.11
C SER A 150 36.74 14.70 33.49
N SER A 151 35.77 14.18 34.26
CA SER A 151 34.65 14.90 34.89
C SER A 151 33.61 15.42 33.86
N VAL A 152 32.32 15.08 33.87
CA VAL A 152 31.36 14.66 34.91
C VAL A 152 30.16 14.01 34.15
N ALA A 153 29.86 12.72 34.24
CA ALA A 153 29.20 11.93 35.30
C ALA A 153 27.84 11.38 34.81
N GLN A 154 27.75 10.06 34.71
CA GLN A 154 26.55 9.31 35.05
C GLN A 154 26.98 7.97 35.63
N GLU A 155 26.54 7.72 36.86
CA GLU A 155 26.29 6.41 37.49
C GLU A 155 25.23 6.65 38.60
N PRO A 156 24.50 5.63 39.11
CA PRO A 156 24.36 4.25 38.62
C PRO A 156 22.90 3.74 38.63
N LEU A 157 22.66 2.58 38.00
CA LEU A 157 21.58 1.66 38.40
C LEU A 157 22.23 0.40 38.94
N GLY A 158 21.95 0.13 40.21
CA GLY A 158 22.45 -1.00 40.97
C GLY A 158 21.75 -2.33 40.67
N ASP A 159 22.41 -3.35 41.22
CA ASP A 159 22.14 -4.78 41.23
C ASP A 159 20.68 -5.23 41.35
N PHE A 160 20.41 -6.36 40.71
CA PHE A 160 19.62 -7.42 41.35
C PHE A 160 20.35 -8.77 41.27
N ALA A 161 20.51 -9.33 42.46
CA ALA A 161 21.01 -10.67 42.72
C ALA A 161 19.96 -11.75 42.35
N ASP A 162 20.50 -12.92 42.05
CA ASP A 162 19.85 -14.20 41.77
C ASP A 162 19.34 -14.89 43.04
N GLY A 163 18.34 -15.76 42.88
CA GLY A 163 17.83 -16.66 43.91
C GLY A 163 16.51 -17.33 43.50
N GLY A 164 16.59 -18.46 42.80
CA GLY A 164 15.43 -19.19 42.27
C GLY A 164 14.76 -20.19 43.23
N ALA A 165 13.57 -20.68 42.84
CA ALA A 165 13.16 -22.10 42.77
C ALA A 165 11.65 -22.25 42.46
N GLU A 166 11.37 -23.27 41.64
CA GLU A 166 10.17 -24.05 41.27
C GLU A 166 8.74 -23.81 41.85
N VAL A 167 7.79 -23.73 40.89
CA VAL A 167 6.43 -24.32 40.74
C VAL A 167 5.40 -24.31 41.90
N GLU A 168 4.30 -23.55 41.77
CA GLU A 168 2.89 -24.04 41.62
C GLU A 168 1.85 -22.89 41.61
N SER A 169 0.70 -23.18 41.01
CA SER A 169 -0.45 -22.30 40.71
C SER A 169 -1.17 -21.77 41.96
N THR A 170 -1.56 -20.49 41.98
CA THR A 170 -2.91 -19.99 42.36
C THR A 170 -2.99 -18.47 42.19
N GLY A 171 -4.19 -17.96 41.90
CA GLY A 171 -4.41 -16.59 41.42
C GLY A 171 -4.44 -15.49 42.48
N GLY A 172 -4.49 -14.27 41.96
CA GLY A 172 -5.12 -13.11 42.62
C GLY A 172 -4.22 -12.21 43.48
N SER A 173 -4.33 -10.91 43.19
CA SER A 173 -4.07 -9.75 44.04
C SER A 173 -2.71 -9.04 43.92
N GLU A 174 -2.87 -7.73 43.76
CA GLU A 174 -1.91 -6.64 43.71
C GLU A 174 -1.01 -6.55 44.96
N SER A 175 0.24 -6.12 44.77
CA SER A 175 0.92 -5.12 45.61
C SER A 175 2.22 -4.67 44.92
N THR A 176 2.31 -3.44 44.41
CA THR A 176 2.95 -2.26 45.04
C THR A 176 4.31 -2.52 45.70
N GLY A 177 5.38 -2.20 44.96
CA GLY A 177 6.73 -1.98 45.48
C GLY A 177 7.50 -1.06 44.53
N GLY A 178 7.57 0.22 44.89
CA GLY A 178 8.13 1.29 44.05
C GLY A 178 9.65 1.30 44.01
N SER A 179 10.18 1.75 42.87
CA SER A 179 11.45 2.45 42.77
C SER A 179 11.15 3.83 42.20
N GLU A 180 11.59 4.85 42.93
CA GLU A 180 11.27 6.25 42.77
C GLU A 180 11.71 6.78 41.41
N SER A 181 10.73 6.95 40.52
CA SER A 181 10.77 8.06 39.58
C SER A 181 10.65 9.34 40.40
N THR A 182 11.73 10.11 40.54
CA THR A 182 11.61 11.51 40.87
C THR A 182 10.85 12.19 39.73
N GLY A 183 9.54 12.26 39.92
CA GLY A 183 8.65 13.04 39.10
C GLY A 183 9.04 14.50 39.19
N GLY A 184 9.64 15.02 38.13
CA GLY A 184 9.30 16.33 37.65
C GLY A 184 7.91 16.26 37.03
N LEU A 185 6.89 16.65 37.78
CA LEU A 185 5.60 17.07 37.22
C LEU A 185 5.88 18.21 36.24
N GLY A 186 5.83 17.93 34.93
CA GLY A 186 5.96 18.93 33.85
C GLY A 186 7.23 18.88 32.98
N GLY A 187 7.78 17.70 32.66
CA GLY A 187 8.92 17.56 31.75
C GLY A 187 8.58 16.93 30.39
N SER A 188 9.10 17.50 29.30
CA SER A 188 9.02 16.91 27.95
C SER A 188 9.74 15.56 27.90
N ALA A 189 9.18 14.56 27.22
CA ALA A 189 9.85 13.27 27.00
C ALA A 189 11.00 13.34 25.99
N ARG A 190 11.27 14.51 25.40
CA ARG A 190 12.28 14.67 24.34
C ARG A 190 13.69 14.34 24.81
N ILE A 191 14.44 13.75 23.90
CA ILE A 191 15.89 13.69 23.97
C ILE A 191 16.42 14.99 23.36
N GLY A 192 17.17 15.78 24.15
CA GLY A 192 17.82 17.00 23.66
C GLY A 192 19.09 16.67 22.87
N VAL A 193 20.13 16.22 23.57
CA VAL A 193 21.39 15.72 22.98
C VAL A 193 21.82 14.49 23.76
N GLY A 194 22.29 13.46 23.07
CA GLY A 194 22.83 12.27 23.74
C GLY A 194 23.11 11.13 22.78
N THR A 195 23.84 10.13 23.28
CA THR A 195 24.09 8.87 22.59
C THR A 195 23.27 7.78 23.26
N VAL A 196 22.36 7.16 22.52
CA VAL A 196 21.51 6.09 23.03
C VAL A 196 21.73 4.83 22.20
N ARG A 197 21.96 3.70 22.88
CA ARG A 197 21.94 2.40 22.21
C ARG A 197 20.49 2.06 21.89
N SER A 198 20.18 1.82 20.62
CA SER A 198 18.85 1.37 20.20
C SER A 198 18.97 0.22 19.22
N ARG A 199 18.18 -0.85 19.42
CA ARG A 199 18.03 -1.93 18.43
C ARG A 199 17.39 -1.46 17.12
N TYR A 200 16.83 -0.25 17.14
CA TYR A 200 16.10 0.36 16.04
C TYR A 200 16.86 1.51 15.36
N GLY A 201 18.15 1.70 15.68
CA GLY A 201 18.96 2.80 15.14
C GLY A 201 19.03 2.83 13.61
N GLY A 202 18.89 1.69 12.93
CA GLY A 202 18.82 1.62 11.46
C GLY A 202 17.64 2.41 10.86
N TRP A 203 16.59 2.70 11.63
CA TRP A 203 15.42 3.44 11.13
C TRP A 203 15.66 4.94 11.04
N MET A 204 16.69 5.44 11.71
CA MET A 204 17.13 6.82 11.53
C MET A 204 17.60 7.10 10.09
N LEU A 205 17.80 6.06 9.27
CA LEU A 205 18.03 6.20 7.82
C LEU A 205 16.80 6.79 7.07
N LEU A 206 15.62 6.80 7.69
CA LEU A 206 14.44 7.50 7.15
C LEU A 206 14.50 9.01 7.37
N TYR A 207 15.26 9.49 8.36
CA TYR A 207 15.29 10.91 8.71
C TYR A 207 15.75 11.80 7.56
N PRO A 208 16.81 11.45 6.78
CA PRO A 208 17.17 12.24 5.61
C PRO A 208 16.03 12.35 4.59
N PHE A 209 15.24 11.30 4.40
CA PHE A 209 14.08 11.35 3.52
C PHE A 209 12.99 12.28 4.08
N LEU A 210 12.64 12.13 5.37
CA LEU A 210 11.63 12.96 6.02
C LEU A 210 12.03 14.44 6.05
N ASP A 211 13.31 14.73 6.30
CA ASP A 211 13.87 16.08 6.23
C ASP A 211 13.71 16.68 4.82
N ARG A 212 14.08 15.93 3.77
CA ARG A 212 13.95 16.34 2.38
C ARG A 212 12.50 16.55 1.93
N VAL A 213 11.57 15.79 2.48
CA VAL A 213 10.12 15.96 2.25
C VAL A 213 9.58 17.18 3.01
N GLY A 214 10.30 17.71 4.00
CA GLY A 214 9.86 18.82 4.84
C GLY A 214 8.93 18.39 5.97
N THR A 215 9.05 17.13 6.44
CA THR A 215 8.16 16.53 7.44
C THR A 215 8.01 17.35 8.71
N GLU A 216 9.07 18.01 9.20
CA GLU A 216 8.97 18.88 10.38
C GLU A 216 7.97 20.02 10.18
N THR A 217 8.05 20.71 9.04
CA THR A 217 7.12 21.81 8.70
C THR A 217 5.71 21.28 8.51
N ILE A 218 5.57 20.13 7.86
CA ILE A 218 4.27 19.48 7.63
C ILE A 218 3.63 19.12 8.98
N PHE A 219 4.35 18.45 9.87
CA PHE A 219 3.85 18.07 11.18
C PHE A 219 3.57 19.26 12.10
N ALA A 220 4.31 20.37 11.97
CA ALA A 220 4.05 21.60 12.71
C ALA A 220 2.68 22.23 12.40
N THR A 221 2.02 21.84 11.29
CA THR A 221 0.66 22.30 10.96
C THR A 221 -0.43 21.61 11.78
N LEU A 222 -0.11 20.53 12.50
CA LEU A 222 -1.06 19.70 13.24
C LEU A 222 -1.09 20.09 14.72
N ASN A 223 -2.28 20.09 15.33
CA ASN A 223 -2.46 20.39 16.76
C ASN A 223 -3.39 19.37 17.43
N GLY A 224 -2.77 18.47 18.19
CA GLY A 224 -3.38 17.33 18.86
C GLY A 224 -3.66 17.53 20.35
N SER A 225 -3.89 18.78 20.81
CA SER A 225 -4.09 19.22 22.21
C SER A 225 -2.78 19.57 22.95
N PRO A 226 -2.85 20.31 24.09
CA PRO A 226 -1.67 20.63 24.89
C PRO A 226 -0.90 19.38 25.30
N ALA A 227 0.41 19.39 25.05
CA ALA A 227 1.30 18.26 25.33
C ALA A 227 1.51 18.09 26.83
N CYS A 228 1.08 16.95 27.41
CA CYS A 228 1.43 16.63 28.80
C CYS A 228 2.87 16.09 28.92
N ARG A 229 3.25 15.14 28.05
CA ARG A 229 4.54 14.43 28.09
C ARG A 229 5.14 14.17 26.71
N TYR A 230 4.26 13.89 25.73
CA TYR A 230 4.60 13.74 24.32
C TYR A 230 3.92 14.86 23.54
N ASP A 231 4.67 15.59 22.73
CA ASP A 231 4.11 16.53 21.77
C ASP A 231 3.71 15.83 20.47
N ASP A 232 2.99 16.55 19.61
CA ASP A 232 2.43 16.00 18.38
C ASP A 232 3.52 15.49 17.44
N LEU A 233 4.68 16.16 17.38
CA LEU A 233 5.80 15.71 16.56
C LEU A 233 6.30 14.33 17.01
N VAL A 234 6.40 14.08 18.32
CA VAL A 234 6.77 12.75 18.83
C VAL A 234 5.68 11.71 18.52
N ILE A 235 4.39 12.06 18.66
CA ILE A 235 3.28 11.14 18.33
C ILE A 235 3.31 10.74 16.86
N LEU A 236 3.42 11.72 15.97
CA LEU A 236 3.43 11.52 14.53
C LEU A 236 4.70 10.78 14.07
N THR A 237 5.86 11.16 14.60
CA THR A 237 7.12 10.46 14.32
C THR A 237 7.05 9.02 14.81
N ALA A 238 6.52 8.75 16.01
CA ALA A 238 6.36 7.40 16.51
C ALA A 238 5.40 6.56 15.64
N ALA A 239 4.32 7.15 15.14
CA ALA A 239 3.39 6.48 14.24
C ALA A 239 4.02 6.20 12.87
N THR A 240 4.65 7.20 12.23
CA THR A 240 5.32 7.08 10.94
C THR A 240 6.44 6.05 11.00
N LEU A 241 7.27 6.12 12.04
CA LEU A 241 8.31 5.11 12.25
C LEU A 241 7.66 3.76 12.47
N GLY A 242 6.67 3.65 13.37
CA GLY A 242 5.83 2.47 13.58
C GLY A 242 5.47 1.72 12.29
N PHE A 243 4.81 2.42 11.36
CA PHE A 243 4.41 1.84 10.08
C PHE A 243 5.59 1.42 9.20
N ALA A 244 6.71 2.15 9.24
CA ALA A 244 7.91 1.79 8.50
C ALA A 244 8.57 0.49 9.02
N LEU A 245 8.19 -0.01 10.21
CA LEU A 245 8.76 -1.21 10.85
C LEU A 245 7.97 -2.46 10.52
N GLY A 246 6.88 -2.32 9.77
CA GLY A 246 5.90 -3.37 9.61
C GLY A 246 4.86 -3.41 10.74
N ILE A 247 4.76 -2.39 11.60
CA ILE A 247 3.65 -2.31 12.55
C ILE A 247 2.42 -1.80 11.79
N GLY A 248 1.61 -2.73 11.31
CA GLY A 248 0.39 -2.43 10.55
C GLY A 248 -0.79 -1.92 11.39
N THR A 249 -0.70 -1.91 12.72
CA THR A 249 -1.78 -1.43 13.59
C THR A 249 -1.24 -0.66 14.80
N VAL A 250 -2.04 0.25 15.36
CA VAL A 250 -1.63 1.00 16.55
C VAL A 250 -1.32 0.06 17.73
N GLU A 251 -2.04 -1.06 17.86
CA GLU A 251 -1.81 -2.09 18.88
C GLU A 251 -0.44 -2.74 18.78
N GLY A 252 0.09 -2.88 17.56
CA GLY A 252 1.39 -3.50 17.34
C GLY A 252 2.55 -2.71 17.99
N ALA A 253 2.35 -1.45 18.34
CA ALA A 253 3.31 -0.66 19.13
C ALA A 253 3.64 -1.31 20.50
N LYS A 254 2.76 -2.18 21.04
CA LYS A 254 3.02 -2.96 22.25
C LYS A 254 4.22 -3.90 22.14
N HIS A 255 4.58 -4.30 20.92
CA HIS A 255 5.70 -5.21 20.69
C HIS A 255 7.04 -4.48 20.57
N LEU A 256 7.04 -3.14 20.62
CA LEU A 256 8.25 -2.35 20.60
C LEU A 256 8.90 -2.29 21.97
N VAL A 257 10.23 -2.40 21.98
CA VAL A 257 11.02 -2.09 23.17
C VAL A 257 11.00 -0.58 23.36
N ARG A 258 10.29 -0.15 24.41
CA ARG A 258 9.85 1.24 24.55
C ARG A 258 10.98 2.27 24.55
N GLY A 259 12.06 2.02 25.30
CA GLY A 259 13.22 2.93 25.35
C GLY A 259 13.93 3.03 24.00
N ASP A 260 14.22 1.88 23.39
CA ASP A 260 14.88 1.80 22.08
C ASP A 260 14.05 2.50 20.99
N ALA A 261 12.72 2.27 20.97
CA ALA A 261 11.82 2.84 19.96
C ALA A 261 11.54 4.32 20.22
N GLY A 262 11.46 4.71 21.49
CA GLY A 262 11.41 6.11 21.90
C GLY A 262 12.61 6.86 21.36
N ALA A 263 13.82 6.31 21.54
CA ALA A 263 15.05 6.95 21.08
C ALA A 263 15.03 7.22 19.57
N ALA A 264 14.52 6.26 18.80
CA ALA A 264 14.32 6.42 17.36
C ALA A 264 13.24 7.45 16.99
N ALA A 265 12.34 7.84 17.90
CA ALA A 265 11.33 8.88 17.72
C ALA A 265 11.70 10.21 18.44
N GLY A 266 12.94 10.35 18.93
CA GLY A 266 13.40 11.54 19.63
C GLY A 266 12.89 11.68 21.07
N ALA A 267 12.46 10.59 21.71
CA ALA A 267 11.94 10.57 23.09
C ALA A 267 12.61 9.49 23.97
N TRP A 268 12.62 9.65 25.29
CA TRP A 268 13.19 8.64 26.19
C TRP A 268 12.42 7.31 26.20
N SER A 269 11.17 7.32 25.74
CA SER A 269 10.31 6.14 25.63
C SER A 269 9.22 6.41 24.60
N ILE A 270 8.77 5.41 23.87
CA ILE A 270 7.61 5.54 22.99
C ILE A 270 6.31 5.66 23.83
N PRO A 271 5.30 6.42 23.36
CA PRO A 271 4.03 6.50 24.08
C PRO A 271 3.34 5.14 24.16
N GLU A 272 2.60 4.92 25.23
CA GLU A 272 1.81 3.70 25.40
C GLU A 272 0.61 3.69 24.45
N LEU A 273 0.05 2.51 24.20
CA LEU A 273 -1.10 2.34 23.29
C LEU A 273 -2.25 3.29 23.62
N SER A 274 -2.58 3.47 24.90
CA SER A 274 -3.64 4.38 25.35
C SER A 274 -3.34 5.84 24.94
N THR A 275 -2.07 6.26 25.06
CA THR A 275 -1.63 7.60 24.68
C THR A 275 -1.61 7.76 23.16
N LEU A 276 -1.06 6.79 22.42
CA LEU A 276 -1.04 6.83 20.95
C LEU A 276 -2.46 6.92 20.39
N ARG A 277 -3.39 6.04 20.81
CA ARG A 277 -4.78 6.08 20.35
C ARG A 277 -5.46 7.41 20.67
N ALA A 278 -5.37 7.85 21.92
CA ALA A 278 -6.02 9.09 22.34
C ALA A 278 -5.47 10.31 21.57
N ARG A 279 -4.15 10.38 21.35
CA ARG A 279 -3.52 11.50 20.63
C ARG A 279 -3.74 11.46 19.13
N LEU A 280 -3.67 10.28 18.49
CA LEU A 280 -3.97 10.13 17.07
C LEU A 280 -5.43 10.46 16.76
N ALA A 281 -6.37 10.00 17.58
CA ALA A 281 -7.78 10.37 17.45
C ALA A 281 -7.96 11.90 17.57
N ALA A 282 -7.35 12.50 18.59
CA ALA A 282 -7.48 13.93 18.82
C ALA A 282 -6.70 14.81 17.81
N LEU A 283 -5.72 14.24 17.08
CA LEU A 283 -5.09 14.86 15.91
C LEU A 283 -6.03 14.80 14.70
N GLY A 284 -6.67 13.64 14.49
CA GLY A 284 -7.68 13.45 13.44
C GLY A 284 -8.88 14.38 13.59
N ASP A 285 -9.38 14.57 14.82
CA ASP A 285 -10.54 15.43 15.10
C ASP A 285 -10.27 16.93 14.87
N ARG A 286 -9.00 17.37 14.91
CA ARG A 286 -8.62 18.80 14.90
C ARG A 286 -7.78 19.23 13.70
N SER A 287 -7.48 18.32 12.80
CA SER A 287 -6.65 18.58 11.63
C SER A 287 -7.38 18.12 10.36
N ASP A 288 -6.91 18.54 9.19
CA ASP A 288 -7.32 17.94 7.92
C ASP A 288 -6.37 16.77 7.58
N PRO A 289 -6.75 15.49 7.78
CA PRO A 289 -5.88 14.36 7.49
C PRO A 289 -5.58 14.23 6.00
N LEU A 290 -6.50 14.64 5.13
CA LEU A 290 -6.26 14.66 3.69
C LEU A 290 -5.30 15.80 3.31
N GLY A 291 -5.36 16.93 4.04
CA GLY A 291 -4.40 18.03 3.94
C GLY A 291 -2.98 17.57 4.28
N LEU A 292 -2.84 16.80 5.37
CA LEU A 292 -1.58 16.18 5.75
C LEU A 292 -1.02 15.27 4.63
N GLN A 293 -1.85 14.37 4.10
CA GLN A 293 -1.48 13.52 2.98
C GLN A 293 -1.02 14.33 1.77
N ARG A 294 -1.78 15.36 1.36
CA ARG A 294 -1.44 16.20 0.21
C ARG A 294 -0.11 16.93 0.43
N ALA A 295 0.16 17.43 1.64
CA ALA A 295 1.43 18.06 1.97
C ALA A 295 2.61 17.08 1.85
N PHE A 296 2.47 15.85 2.35
CA PHE A 296 3.46 14.79 2.17
C PHE A 296 3.65 14.39 0.71
N GLY A 297 2.56 14.22 -0.03
CA GLY A 297 2.59 13.93 -1.47
C GLY A 297 3.32 15.01 -2.25
N ALA A 298 3.08 16.28 -1.93
CA ALA A 298 3.74 17.42 -2.56
C ALA A 298 5.24 17.45 -2.26
N GLY A 299 5.63 17.29 -0.98
CA GLY A 299 7.04 17.21 -0.59
C GLY A 299 7.78 16.05 -1.26
N MET A 300 7.14 14.86 -1.33
CA MET A 300 7.71 13.69 -2.00
C MET A 300 7.90 13.90 -3.51
N VAL A 301 6.88 14.42 -4.20
CA VAL A 301 6.94 14.66 -5.65
C VAL A 301 7.93 15.78 -5.99
N ALA A 302 8.00 16.83 -5.17
CA ALA A 302 8.94 17.93 -5.38
C ALA A 302 10.40 17.52 -5.17
N PHE A 303 10.66 16.70 -4.15
CA PHE A 303 12.02 16.24 -3.84
C PHE A 303 12.57 15.25 -4.88
N ASP A 304 11.75 14.29 -5.31
CA ASP A 304 12.15 13.24 -6.24
C ASP A 304 11.02 12.98 -7.24
N PRO A 305 10.84 13.82 -8.28
CA PRO A 305 9.79 13.63 -9.27
C PRO A 305 10.00 12.37 -10.09
N ALA A 306 8.91 11.71 -10.49
CA ALA A 306 8.97 10.64 -11.47
C ALA A 306 9.35 11.19 -12.86
N ASP A 307 10.05 10.39 -13.66
CA ASP A 307 10.59 10.81 -14.96
C ASP A 307 9.46 11.11 -15.96
N ASP A 308 8.42 10.28 -15.93
CA ASP A 308 7.24 10.44 -16.77
C ASP A 308 6.03 10.90 -15.94
N PRO A 309 5.20 11.80 -16.48
CA PRO A 309 3.98 12.29 -15.82
C PRO A 309 2.83 11.25 -15.84
N VAL A 310 3.16 9.98 -15.61
CA VAL A 310 2.19 8.87 -15.58
C VAL A 310 1.78 8.59 -14.15
N TYR A 311 0.47 8.49 -13.96
CA TYR A 311 -0.13 8.13 -12.68
C TYR A 311 -1.10 6.97 -12.89
N PHE A 312 -1.15 6.04 -11.95
CA PHE A 312 -2.10 4.94 -11.96
C PHE A 312 -3.11 5.14 -10.84
N VAL A 313 -4.36 4.84 -11.14
CA VAL A 313 -5.46 4.92 -10.18
C VAL A 313 -6.27 3.63 -10.20
N ASP A 314 -6.65 3.16 -9.03
CA ASP A 314 -7.44 1.95 -8.83
C ASP A 314 -8.10 2.00 -7.45
N ASP A 315 -9.18 1.24 -7.29
CA ASP A 315 -9.87 1.09 -6.01
C ASP A 315 -9.35 -0.14 -5.25
N HIS A 316 -9.26 0.00 -3.93
CA HIS A 316 -8.93 -1.07 -3.00
C HIS A 316 -10.05 -1.22 -1.97
N PHE A 317 -10.78 -2.33 -2.06
CA PHE A 317 -11.86 -2.62 -1.12
C PHE A 317 -11.30 -3.10 0.22
N VAL A 318 -11.61 -2.35 1.28
CA VAL A 318 -11.24 -2.67 2.66
C VAL A 318 -12.46 -3.24 3.38
N ALA A 319 -12.42 -4.54 3.62
CA ALA A 319 -13.49 -5.27 4.30
C ALA A 319 -13.59 -4.86 5.78
N TYR A 320 -14.82 -4.59 6.22
CA TYR A 320 -15.15 -4.29 7.59
C TYR A 320 -15.82 -5.50 8.26
N SER A 321 -15.21 -6.00 9.32
CA SER A 321 -15.69 -7.17 10.08
C SER A 321 -16.38 -6.80 11.41
N GLY A 322 -16.52 -5.50 11.70
CA GLY A 322 -17.20 -5.05 12.91
C GLY A 322 -18.73 -5.10 12.79
N ALA A 323 -19.42 -4.80 13.89
CA ALA A 323 -20.87 -4.92 13.99
C ALA A 323 -21.64 -3.66 13.58
N ARG A 324 -20.96 -2.56 13.23
CA ARG A 324 -21.61 -1.30 12.89
C ARG A 324 -22.13 -1.28 11.45
N PRO A 325 -23.22 -0.55 11.17
CA PRO A 325 -23.74 -0.43 9.83
C PRO A 325 -22.75 0.37 8.96
N VAL A 326 -22.23 -0.26 7.91
CA VAL A 326 -21.44 0.39 6.86
C VAL A 326 -21.96 -0.06 5.50
N ALA A 327 -21.69 0.73 4.47
CA ALA A 327 -22.01 0.38 3.10
C ALA A 327 -21.38 -0.96 2.68
N LYS A 328 -21.98 -1.62 1.69
CA LYS A 328 -21.47 -2.87 1.11
C LYS A 328 -20.82 -2.62 -0.23
N GLY A 329 -19.65 -3.23 -0.44
CA GLY A 329 -18.91 -3.23 -1.70
C GLY A 329 -18.66 -4.64 -2.20
N TRP A 330 -18.35 -4.78 -3.49
CA TRP A 330 -18.03 -6.08 -4.06
C TRP A 330 -16.59 -6.48 -3.71
N ASN A 331 -16.43 -7.52 -2.87
CA ASN A 331 -15.12 -8.09 -2.63
C ASN A 331 -14.72 -9.03 -3.77
N THR A 332 -13.80 -8.60 -4.63
CA THR A 332 -13.33 -9.37 -5.79
C THR A 332 -12.70 -10.72 -5.39
N TRP A 333 -12.02 -10.79 -4.24
CA TRP A 333 -11.39 -12.01 -3.75
C TRP A 333 -12.41 -13.04 -3.29
N ARG A 334 -13.46 -12.59 -2.60
CA ARG A 334 -14.51 -13.44 -2.03
C ARG A 334 -15.73 -13.61 -2.92
N ARG A 335 -15.80 -12.85 -4.02
CA ARG A 335 -16.86 -12.89 -5.05
C ARG A 335 -18.27 -12.69 -4.48
N HIS A 336 -18.41 -11.81 -3.49
CA HIS A 336 -19.71 -11.38 -2.97
C HIS A 336 -19.63 -9.96 -2.37
N ALA A 337 -20.78 -9.37 -2.10
CA ALA A 337 -20.87 -8.07 -1.46
C ALA A 337 -20.62 -8.18 0.05
N GLU A 338 -19.63 -7.47 0.56
CA GLU A 338 -19.27 -7.41 1.99
C GLU A 338 -19.36 -5.97 2.50
N ALA A 339 -19.55 -5.82 3.81
CA ALA A 339 -19.46 -4.54 4.51
C ALA A 339 -18.04 -3.98 4.40
N GLY A 340 -17.88 -2.69 4.10
CA GLY A 340 -16.56 -2.10 3.95
C GLY A 340 -16.56 -0.71 3.33
N ARG A 341 -15.37 -0.29 2.89
CA ARG A 341 -15.10 0.99 2.20
C ARG A 341 -14.23 0.75 0.98
N ASP A 342 -14.28 1.65 0.02
CA ASP A 342 -13.33 1.69 -1.10
C ASP A 342 -12.28 2.78 -0.85
N ASP A 343 -11.02 2.40 -0.99
CA ASP A 343 -9.88 3.30 -1.02
C ASP A 343 -9.39 3.48 -2.45
N THR A 344 -9.65 4.65 -3.02
CA THR A 344 -9.14 5.01 -4.35
C THR A 344 -7.75 5.59 -4.19
N LEU A 345 -6.74 4.86 -4.64
CA LEU A 345 -5.33 5.22 -4.52
C LEU A 345 -4.80 5.72 -5.86
N VAL A 346 -3.99 6.78 -5.83
CA VAL A 346 -3.17 7.22 -6.95
C VAL A 346 -1.70 6.98 -6.63
N VAL A 347 -1.02 6.28 -7.53
CA VAL A 347 0.43 6.06 -7.48
C VAL A 347 1.10 6.69 -8.69
N ASP A 348 2.35 7.14 -8.53
CA ASP A 348 3.15 7.63 -9.64
C ASP A 348 3.67 6.50 -10.55
N ALA A 349 4.38 6.87 -11.61
CA ALA A 349 5.01 5.94 -12.55
C ALA A 349 5.92 4.92 -11.86
N ARG A 350 6.52 5.26 -10.71
CA ARG A 350 7.44 4.43 -9.91
C ARG A 350 6.72 3.53 -8.91
N GLY A 351 5.40 3.65 -8.77
CA GLY A 351 4.58 2.91 -7.80
C GLY A 351 4.62 3.51 -6.40
N ARG A 352 4.97 4.80 -6.22
CA ARG A 352 4.88 5.48 -4.93
C ARG A 352 3.46 6.01 -4.74
N ALA A 353 2.85 5.73 -3.59
CA ALA A 353 1.56 6.30 -3.22
C ALA A 353 1.65 7.82 -3.09
N VAL A 354 0.81 8.55 -3.82
CA VAL A 354 0.81 10.03 -3.85
C VAL A 354 -0.37 10.57 -3.04
N VAL A 355 -1.58 10.11 -3.36
CA VAL A 355 -2.82 10.50 -2.68
C VAL A 355 -3.79 9.32 -2.67
N PHE A 356 -4.64 9.25 -1.64
CA PHE A 356 -5.82 8.40 -1.63
C PHE A 356 -7.08 9.16 -1.21
N SER A 357 -8.24 8.57 -1.47
CA SER A 357 -9.52 8.95 -0.89
C SER A 357 -10.23 7.70 -0.39
N SER A 358 -10.82 7.78 0.80
CA SER A 358 -11.63 6.72 1.38
C SER A 358 -13.10 7.11 1.32
N ALA A 359 -13.94 6.25 0.77
CA ALA A 359 -15.37 6.52 0.63
C ALA A 359 -16.19 5.24 0.70
N GLU A 360 -17.51 5.40 0.69
CA GLU A 360 -18.40 4.25 0.50
C GLU A 360 -18.12 3.55 -0.84
N PRO A 361 -18.34 2.22 -0.91
CA PRO A 361 -18.11 1.49 -2.14
C PRO A 361 -19.05 1.92 -3.26
N THR A 362 -18.51 2.62 -4.25
CA THR A 362 -19.28 3.20 -5.38
C THR A 362 -18.59 3.00 -6.74
N GLY A 363 -17.36 2.49 -6.73
CA GLY A 363 -16.53 2.21 -7.89
C GLY A 363 -15.83 3.43 -8.50
N LEU A 364 -14.75 3.14 -9.24
CA LEU A 364 -13.75 4.10 -9.68
C LEU A 364 -14.32 5.31 -10.44
N SER A 365 -15.35 5.11 -11.27
CA SER A 365 -15.95 6.23 -12.02
C SER A 365 -16.55 7.33 -11.13
N SER A 366 -16.93 6.98 -9.91
CA SER A 366 -17.55 7.87 -8.93
C SER A 366 -16.50 8.54 -8.04
N THR A 367 -15.44 7.81 -7.69
CA THR A 367 -14.39 8.27 -6.77
C THR A 367 -13.25 9.01 -7.48
N LEU A 368 -13.02 8.72 -8.77
CA LEU A 368 -11.96 9.32 -9.58
C LEU A 368 -11.91 10.86 -9.55
N PRO A 369 -13.03 11.61 -9.66
CA PRO A 369 -12.96 13.08 -9.64
C PRO A 369 -12.35 13.63 -8.36
N VAL A 370 -12.68 13.03 -7.20
CA VAL A 370 -12.19 13.46 -5.90
C VAL A 370 -10.68 13.25 -5.80
N VAL A 371 -10.20 12.05 -6.13
CA VAL A 371 -8.77 11.74 -6.03
C VAL A 371 -7.94 12.51 -7.07
N LEU A 372 -8.51 12.79 -8.25
CA LEU A 372 -7.84 13.59 -9.28
C LEU A 372 -7.70 15.05 -8.87
N ALA A 373 -8.70 15.63 -8.19
CA ALA A 373 -8.60 16.96 -7.60
C ALA A 373 -7.51 17.02 -6.50
N GLN A 374 -7.40 15.96 -5.68
CA GLN A 374 -6.32 15.85 -4.71
C GLN A 374 -4.95 15.76 -5.40
N LEU A 375 -4.82 14.95 -6.45
CA LEU A 375 -3.58 14.86 -7.23
C LEU A 375 -3.19 16.23 -7.78
N ARG A 376 -4.13 16.98 -8.36
CA ARG A 376 -3.89 18.34 -8.88
C ARG A 376 -3.41 19.32 -7.83
N THR A 377 -3.91 19.22 -6.61
CA THR A 377 -3.42 20.02 -5.48
C THR A 377 -1.95 19.69 -5.15
N VAL A 378 -1.55 18.43 -5.31
CA VAL A 378 -0.19 17.96 -5.03
C VAL A 378 0.81 18.36 -6.10
N ILE A 379 0.46 18.18 -7.37
CA ILE A 379 1.41 18.36 -8.50
C ILE A 379 1.31 19.74 -9.16
N GLY A 380 0.28 20.52 -8.82
CA GLY A 380 -0.02 21.80 -9.44
C GLY A 380 -0.99 21.71 -10.62
N PRO A 381 -1.63 22.84 -10.98
CA PRO A 381 -2.65 22.88 -12.04
C PRO A 381 -2.07 22.57 -13.43
N ASP A 382 -0.85 23.02 -13.71
CA ASP A 382 -0.25 22.95 -15.05
C ASP A 382 0.59 21.68 -15.30
N ALA A 383 0.73 20.81 -14.29
CA ALA A 383 1.51 19.59 -14.44
C ALA A 383 0.86 18.67 -15.48
N LYS A 384 1.68 18.06 -16.35
CA LYS A 384 1.16 17.06 -17.27
C LYS A 384 0.71 15.83 -16.49
N VAL A 385 -0.39 15.20 -16.93
CA VAL A 385 -0.91 13.96 -16.34
C VAL A 385 -1.35 13.03 -17.46
N LEU A 386 -0.80 11.82 -17.46
CA LEU A 386 -1.37 10.66 -18.14
C LEU A 386 -1.87 9.67 -17.08
N LEU A 387 -3.18 9.59 -16.92
CA LEU A 387 -3.84 8.74 -15.94
C LEU A 387 -4.17 7.37 -16.53
N GLY A 388 -3.60 6.31 -15.98
CA GLY A 388 -3.86 4.93 -16.36
C GLY A 388 -4.80 4.24 -15.36
N PHE A 389 -5.91 3.70 -15.86
CA PHE A 389 -6.86 2.93 -15.05
C PHE A 389 -7.41 1.72 -15.80
N ASP A 390 -8.00 0.80 -15.05
CA ASP A 390 -8.51 -0.47 -15.55
C ASP A 390 -9.86 -0.30 -16.32
N ARG A 391 -10.50 -1.42 -16.67
CA ARG A 391 -11.81 -1.42 -17.34
C ARG A 391 -12.94 -0.90 -16.44
N GLY A 392 -12.80 -0.96 -15.12
CA GLY A 392 -13.74 -0.41 -14.14
C GLY A 392 -13.89 1.10 -14.25
N GLY A 393 -12.84 1.82 -14.66
CA GLY A 393 -12.90 3.26 -14.93
C GLY A 393 -13.35 3.67 -16.34
N ALA A 394 -13.57 2.72 -17.26
CA ALA A 394 -13.81 3.00 -18.68
C ALA A 394 -15.27 3.45 -18.97
N TYR A 395 -15.66 4.58 -18.40
CA TYR A 395 -16.96 5.22 -18.55
C TYR A 395 -16.81 6.67 -19.02
N PRO A 396 -17.76 7.20 -19.83
CA PRO A 396 -17.72 8.59 -20.28
C PRO A 396 -17.62 9.62 -19.15
N VAL A 397 -18.21 9.34 -17.98
CA VAL A 397 -18.11 10.25 -16.81
C VAL A 397 -16.69 10.39 -16.28
N ALA A 398 -15.93 9.28 -16.22
CA ALA A 398 -14.52 9.29 -15.82
C ALA A 398 -13.67 10.02 -16.86
N PHE A 399 -13.93 9.82 -18.16
CA PHE A 399 -13.21 10.50 -19.23
C PHE A 399 -13.42 12.02 -19.20
N ARG A 400 -14.65 12.47 -18.91
CA ARG A 400 -14.96 13.89 -18.71
C ARG A 400 -14.24 14.44 -17.48
N ALA A 401 -14.28 13.73 -16.35
CA ALA A 401 -13.55 14.14 -15.15
C ALA A 401 -12.04 14.32 -15.42
N CYS A 402 -11.41 13.42 -16.18
CA CYS A 402 -10.03 13.59 -16.61
C CYS A 402 -9.83 14.84 -17.47
N ARG A 403 -10.70 15.04 -18.48
CA ARG A 403 -10.62 16.21 -19.37
C ARG A 403 -10.83 17.53 -18.62
N ASP A 404 -11.79 17.57 -17.70
CA ASP A 404 -12.12 18.77 -16.91
C ASP A 404 -10.98 19.12 -15.94
N ALA A 405 -10.17 18.13 -15.54
CA ALA A 405 -8.96 18.29 -14.77
C ALA A 405 -7.68 18.38 -15.63
N ASP A 406 -7.80 18.67 -16.93
CA ASP A 406 -6.68 18.78 -17.90
C ASP A 406 -5.71 17.57 -17.89
N ALA A 407 -6.24 16.38 -17.65
CA ALA A 407 -5.49 15.14 -17.60
C ALA A 407 -5.78 14.29 -18.84
N HIS A 408 -4.71 13.83 -19.51
CA HIS A 408 -4.85 12.73 -20.45
C HIS A 408 -5.13 11.42 -19.70
N TRP A 409 -5.81 10.49 -20.35
CA TRP A 409 -6.13 9.20 -19.78
C TRP A 409 -5.86 8.06 -20.76
N VAL A 410 -5.63 6.85 -20.23
CA VAL A 410 -5.49 5.61 -21.00
C VAL A 410 -6.14 4.46 -20.24
N THR A 411 -7.00 3.69 -20.92
CA THR A 411 -7.70 2.55 -20.32
C THR A 411 -8.02 1.48 -21.37
N TYR A 412 -8.33 0.27 -20.91
CA TYR A 412 -8.84 -0.79 -21.76
C TYR A 412 -10.28 -0.52 -22.21
N ARG A 413 -10.59 -0.80 -23.48
CA ARG A 413 -11.98 -0.75 -23.97
C ARG A 413 -12.81 -1.84 -23.30
N ARG A 414 -14.04 -1.50 -22.92
CA ARG A 414 -15.05 -2.47 -22.44
C ARG A 414 -15.73 -3.14 -23.63
N ALA A 415 -16.24 -4.35 -23.39
CA ALA A 415 -17.08 -5.05 -24.36
C ALA A 415 -18.42 -4.29 -24.58
N PRO A 416 -19.02 -4.38 -25.77
CA PRO A 416 -18.52 -5.08 -26.96
C PRO A 416 -17.32 -4.36 -27.60
N LEU A 417 -16.35 -5.15 -28.06
CA LEU A 417 -15.22 -4.65 -28.84
C LEU A 417 -15.71 -4.26 -30.24
N VAL A 418 -15.04 -3.30 -30.88
CA VAL A 418 -15.45 -2.75 -32.19
C VAL A 418 -14.35 -3.00 -33.20
N ASP A 419 -14.67 -3.60 -34.34
CA ASP A 419 -13.67 -3.87 -35.38
C ASP A 419 -12.91 -2.60 -35.77
N ALA A 420 -11.58 -2.72 -35.82
CA ALA A 420 -10.73 -1.62 -36.20
C ALA A 420 -10.82 -1.36 -37.70
N THR A 421 -10.94 -0.11 -38.10
CA THR A 421 -11.01 0.28 -39.52
C THR A 421 -9.65 0.69 -40.07
N ALA A 422 -8.77 1.19 -39.20
CA ALA A 422 -7.40 1.53 -39.58
C ALA A 422 -6.55 0.28 -39.85
N THR A 423 -5.69 0.37 -40.87
CA THR A 423 -4.71 -0.68 -41.17
C THR A 423 -3.69 -0.78 -40.03
N PRO A 424 -3.43 -1.98 -39.48
CA PRO A 424 -2.42 -2.16 -38.45
C PRO A 424 -1.02 -1.78 -38.94
N ARG A 425 -0.28 -1.01 -38.12
CA ARG A 425 1.09 -0.55 -38.40
C ARG A 425 2.00 -0.81 -37.22
N ARG A 426 3.30 -0.90 -37.47
CA ARG A 426 4.31 -0.99 -36.41
C ARG A 426 4.40 0.33 -35.66
N SER A 427 4.25 0.28 -34.34
CA SER A 427 4.56 1.35 -33.40
C SER A 427 5.70 0.89 -32.49
N TRP A 428 6.52 1.82 -32.02
CA TRP A 428 7.61 1.49 -31.10
C TRP A 428 7.81 2.58 -30.04
N THR A 429 8.45 2.19 -28.94
CA THR A 429 8.93 3.09 -27.88
C THR A 429 10.25 2.55 -27.32
N ALA A 430 11.07 3.42 -26.74
CA ALA A 430 12.17 2.99 -25.89
C ALA A 430 11.69 2.93 -24.43
N ARG A 431 12.13 1.91 -23.68
CA ARG A 431 11.87 1.78 -22.25
C ARG A 431 12.97 0.96 -21.60
N ASP A 432 13.50 1.44 -20.47
CA ASP A 432 14.59 0.78 -19.73
C ASP A 432 15.79 0.40 -20.63
N GLY A 433 16.12 1.27 -21.60
CA GLY A 433 17.18 1.04 -22.59
C GLY A 433 16.82 0.05 -23.71
N ALA A 434 15.65 -0.58 -23.69
CA ALA A 434 15.18 -1.53 -24.69
C ALA A 434 14.15 -0.91 -25.63
N ARG A 435 14.18 -1.32 -26.91
CA ARG A 435 13.15 -0.95 -27.88
C ARG A 435 11.99 -1.94 -27.83
N ILE A 436 10.81 -1.45 -27.44
CA ILE A 436 9.56 -2.22 -27.48
C ILE A 436 8.85 -1.90 -28.79
N THR A 437 8.51 -2.92 -29.56
CA THR A 437 7.79 -2.79 -30.84
C THR A 437 6.51 -3.61 -30.83
N VAL A 438 5.42 -3.03 -31.28
CA VAL A 438 4.10 -3.65 -31.36
C VAL A 438 3.45 -3.31 -32.70
N THR A 439 2.51 -4.15 -33.15
CA THR A 439 1.67 -3.85 -34.33
C THR A 439 0.29 -3.47 -33.85
N LEU A 440 -0.18 -2.27 -34.20
CA LEU A 440 -1.49 -1.78 -33.76
C LEU A 440 -2.20 -1.01 -34.88
N ALA A 441 -3.53 -1.09 -34.91
CA ALA A 441 -4.35 -0.13 -35.61
C ALA A 441 -4.59 1.08 -34.68
N ASP A 442 -4.48 2.29 -35.24
CA ASP A 442 -4.54 3.55 -34.52
C ASP A 442 -5.56 4.45 -35.21
N GLU A 443 -6.68 4.73 -34.56
CA GLU A 443 -7.80 5.46 -35.15
C GLU A 443 -8.50 6.36 -34.14
N LEU A 444 -9.19 7.39 -34.63
CA LEU A 444 -10.08 8.19 -33.82
C LEU A 444 -11.49 7.57 -33.83
N VAL A 445 -12.13 7.51 -32.68
CA VAL A 445 -13.46 6.95 -32.49
C VAL A 445 -14.35 7.91 -31.69
N GLU A 446 -15.65 7.92 -31.98
CA GLU A 446 -16.63 8.67 -31.20
C GLU A 446 -17.15 7.82 -30.04
N ILE A 447 -17.07 8.36 -28.82
CA ILE A 447 -17.58 7.72 -27.61
C ILE A 447 -18.83 8.48 -27.14
N ASN A 448 -19.96 7.78 -27.10
CA ASN A 448 -21.22 8.36 -26.64
C ASN A 448 -21.07 8.95 -25.22
N GLY A 449 -21.49 10.20 -25.05
CA GLY A 449 -21.36 10.95 -23.79
C GLY A 449 -19.97 11.53 -23.51
N TYR A 450 -18.97 11.35 -24.37
CA TYR A 450 -17.64 11.96 -24.20
C TYR A 450 -17.21 12.78 -25.42
N GLY A 451 -17.37 12.21 -26.62
CA GLY A 451 -16.88 12.73 -27.89
C GLY A 451 -15.69 11.93 -28.42
N THR A 452 -14.84 12.57 -29.21
CA THR A 452 -13.73 11.92 -29.91
C THR A 452 -12.62 11.45 -28.95
N ALA A 453 -12.35 10.15 -28.95
CA ALA A 453 -11.21 9.51 -28.32
C ALA A 453 -10.31 8.83 -29.37
N ARG A 454 -9.10 8.43 -28.99
CA ARG A 454 -8.22 7.58 -29.80
C ARG A 454 -8.37 6.13 -29.37
N GLN A 455 -8.49 5.23 -30.33
CA GLN A 455 -8.50 3.79 -30.15
C GLN A 455 -7.20 3.18 -30.67
N LEU A 456 -6.56 2.37 -29.83
CA LEU A 456 -5.43 1.53 -30.20
C LEU A 456 -5.87 0.07 -30.14
N THR A 457 -5.92 -0.60 -31.29
CA THR A 457 -6.21 -2.03 -31.38
C THR A 457 -4.91 -2.78 -31.60
N LEU A 458 -4.45 -3.54 -30.61
CA LEU A 458 -3.24 -4.34 -30.69
C LEU A 458 -3.49 -5.61 -31.51
N TYR A 459 -2.56 -5.92 -32.42
CA TYR A 459 -2.59 -7.11 -33.27
C TYR A 459 -1.43 -8.03 -32.99
N GLU A 460 -1.72 -9.33 -33.00
CA GLU A 460 -0.73 -10.39 -32.89
C GLU A 460 -1.09 -11.55 -33.82
N ALA A 461 -0.11 -12.08 -34.53
CA ALA A 461 -0.33 -13.09 -35.57
C ALA A 461 -1.50 -12.73 -36.53
N GLY A 462 -1.69 -11.42 -36.79
CA GLY A 462 -2.75 -10.89 -37.65
C GLY A 462 -4.14 -10.79 -37.00
N GLN A 463 -4.30 -11.11 -35.72
CA GLN A 463 -5.58 -11.07 -35.00
C GLN A 463 -5.62 -9.94 -33.96
N PRO A 464 -6.77 -9.25 -33.78
CA PRO A 464 -6.92 -8.26 -32.73
C PRO A 464 -7.00 -8.95 -31.36
N VAL A 465 -6.16 -8.53 -30.41
CA VAL A 465 -6.09 -9.14 -29.06
C VAL A 465 -6.52 -8.21 -27.94
N LEU A 466 -6.44 -6.90 -28.16
CA LEU A 466 -6.70 -5.90 -27.14
C LEU A 466 -7.13 -4.57 -27.79
N GLN A 467 -8.09 -3.90 -27.16
CA GLN A 467 -8.46 -2.52 -27.53
C GLN A 467 -8.25 -1.61 -26.34
N VAL A 468 -7.64 -0.47 -26.61
CA VAL A 468 -7.31 0.58 -25.64
C VAL A 468 -7.91 1.88 -26.12
N LEU A 469 -8.45 2.64 -25.19
CA LEU A 469 -8.95 3.98 -25.41
C LEU A 469 -8.04 4.98 -24.69
N THR A 470 -7.85 6.13 -25.30
CA THR A 470 -7.06 7.23 -24.72
C THR A 470 -7.50 8.58 -25.26
N SER A 471 -7.32 9.63 -24.47
CA SER A 471 -7.41 11.01 -24.97
C SER A 471 -6.13 11.52 -25.64
N ASP A 472 -4.98 10.88 -25.39
CA ASP A 472 -3.68 11.33 -25.90
C ASP A 472 -3.54 10.99 -27.40
N ARG A 473 -3.47 12.03 -28.22
CA ARG A 473 -3.36 11.93 -29.69
C ARG A 473 -1.92 12.08 -30.20
N THR A 474 -0.97 12.29 -29.29
CA THR A 474 0.40 12.69 -29.62
C THR A 474 1.41 11.60 -29.32
N ALA A 475 1.27 10.90 -28.19
CA ALA A 475 2.20 9.84 -27.82
C ALA A 475 2.13 8.65 -28.79
N THR A 476 3.22 7.90 -28.92
CA THR A 476 3.21 6.68 -29.74
C THR A 476 2.28 5.64 -29.10
N GLY A 477 1.57 4.87 -29.91
CA GLY A 477 0.68 3.83 -29.37
C GLY A 477 1.44 2.81 -28.50
N ALA A 478 2.68 2.48 -28.88
CA ALA A 478 3.56 1.61 -28.10
C ALA A 478 3.91 2.18 -26.71
N TYR A 479 4.14 3.50 -26.60
CA TYR A 479 4.36 4.17 -25.31
C TYR A 479 3.14 4.02 -24.40
N LEU A 480 1.94 4.34 -24.92
CA LEU A 480 0.69 4.26 -24.16
C LEU A 480 0.36 2.83 -23.72
N LEU A 481 0.55 1.84 -24.60
CA LEU A 481 0.36 0.42 -24.26
C LEU A 481 1.34 -0.05 -23.19
N SER A 482 2.60 0.41 -23.25
CA SER A 482 3.63 0.08 -22.26
C SER A 482 3.27 0.59 -20.87
N TRP A 483 2.75 1.82 -20.77
CA TRP A 483 2.28 2.39 -19.51
C TRP A 483 1.01 1.73 -18.98
N LEU A 484 -0.01 1.53 -19.83
CA LEU A 484 -1.24 0.87 -19.41
C LEU A 484 -0.98 -0.54 -18.86
N ARG A 485 -0.02 -1.27 -19.44
CA ARG A 485 0.43 -2.56 -18.89
C ARG A 485 1.11 -2.42 -17.53
N SER A 486 1.90 -1.37 -17.35
CA SER A 486 2.60 -1.08 -16.10
C SER A 486 1.70 -0.63 -14.97
N ARG A 487 0.42 -0.36 -15.25
CA ARG A 487 -0.61 -0.09 -14.24
C ARG A 487 -0.63 -1.17 -13.14
N TRP A 488 -0.30 -2.42 -13.47
CA TRP A 488 -0.15 -3.52 -12.50
C TRP A 488 0.78 -3.20 -11.31
N ARG A 489 1.66 -2.19 -11.43
CA ARG A 489 2.43 -1.65 -10.30
C ARG A 489 1.54 -1.26 -9.12
N ILE A 490 0.35 -0.70 -9.36
CA ILE A 490 -0.57 -0.32 -8.27
C ILE A 490 -1.06 -1.55 -7.48
N GLU A 491 -1.27 -2.69 -8.15
CA GLU A 491 -1.64 -3.93 -7.46
C GLU A 491 -0.49 -4.46 -6.58
N ASN A 492 0.76 -4.24 -6.99
CA ASN A 492 1.91 -4.55 -6.14
C ASN A 492 1.96 -3.62 -4.92
N VAL A 493 1.58 -2.34 -5.08
CA VAL A 493 1.48 -1.39 -3.97
C VAL A 493 0.42 -1.85 -2.98
N PHE A 494 -0.79 -2.22 -3.44
CA PHE A 494 -1.82 -2.75 -2.54
C PHE A 494 -1.35 -3.99 -1.79
N LYS A 495 -0.79 -4.98 -2.49
CA LYS A 495 -0.25 -6.20 -1.84
C LYS A 495 0.82 -5.87 -0.80
N TYR A 496 1.74 -4.98 -1.14
CA TYR A 496 2.82 -4.59 -0.25
C TYR A 496 2.27 -3.84 0.98
N ALA A 497 1.42 -2.84 0.76
CA ALA A 497 0.87 -1.99 1.79
C ALA A 497 -0.10 -2.75 2.72
N SER A 498 -0.89 -3.69 2.20
CA SER A 498 -1.70 -4.61 3.02
C SER A 498 -0.82 -5.47 3.93
N ALA A 499 0.27 -6.02 3.38
CA ALA A 499 1.14 -6.92 4.14
C ALA A 499 2.07 -6.21 5.14
N HIS A 500 2.48 -4.96 4.86
CA HIS A 500 3.55 -4.29 5.62
C HIS A 500 3.14 -2.94 6.23
N ASN A 501 2.09 -2.28 5.74
CA ASN A 501 1.67 -0.95 6.22
C ASN A 501 0.27 -0.94 6.83
N GLY A 502 -0.45 -2.06 6.80
CA GLY A 502 -1.73 -2.21 7.48
C GLY A 502 -2.87 -1.36 6.92
N ILE A 503 -2.87 -1.09 5.62
CA ILE A 503 -3.94 -0.28 4.96
C ILE A 503 -5.35 -0.89 5.11
N ASP A 504 -5.41 -2.19 5.41
CA ASP A 504 -6.66 -2.92 5.68
C ASP A 504 -7.12 -2.83 7.15
N SER A 505 -6.34 -2.17 8.01
CA SER A 505 -6.60 -2.10 9.44
C SER A 505 -7.27 -0.78 9.84
N LEU A 506 -8.10 -0.83 10.87
CA LEU A 506 -8.66 0.36 11.50
C LEU A 506 -7.67 0.93 12.52
N ALA A 507 -7.44 2.24 12.45
CA ALA A 507 -6.62 2.96 13.43
C ALA A 507 -7.43 3.43 14.65
N ASP A 508 -8.76 3.54 14.50
CA ASP A 508 -9.71 3.92 15.56
C ASP A 508 -11.02 3.11 15.40
N TYR A 509 -11.75 2.96 16.49
CA TYR A 509 -13.05 2.31 16.58
C TYR A 509 -14.21 3.30 16.78
N ARG A 510 -13.92 4.60 16.91
CA ARG A 510 -14.96 5.64 16.94
C ARG A 510 -15.74 5.65 15.64
N MET A 511 -17.05 5.82 15.76
CA MET A 511 -17.95 5.84 14.61
C MET A 511 -19.20 6.64 14.96
N ASP A 512 -19.54 7.57 14.08
CA ASP A 512 -20.81 8.29 14.12
C ASP A 512 -21.83 7.57 13.24
N ILE A 513 -23.03 7.36 13.76
CA ILE A 513 -24.14 6.73 13.04
C ILE A 513 -25.18 7.81 12.80
N GLY A 514 -25.54 8.01 11.53
CA GLY A 514 -26.57 8.95 11.10
C GLY A 514 -27.57 8.26 10.17
N PRO A 515 -28.67 8.94 9.82
CA PRO A 515 -29.66 8.41 8.87
C PRO A 515 -29.04 8.16 7.50
N ASP A 516 -29.45 7.07 6.83
CA ASP A 516 -29.06 6.79 5.45
C ASP A 516 -29.86 7.67 4.45
N ASP A 517 -29.32 8.85 4.16
CA ASP A 517 -29.90 9.82 3.22
C ASP A 517 -29.59 9.52 1.75
N ARG A 518 -28.92 8.39 1.46
CA ARG A 518 -28.49 8.05 0.11
C ARG A 518 -29.69 7.83 -0.81
N LEU A 519 -29.55 8.34 -2.03
CA LEU A 519 -30.54 8.17 -3.09
C LEU A 519 -30.45 6.77 -3.73
N VAL A 520 -31.31 5.86 -3.28
CA VAL A 520 -31.42 4.50 -3.83
C VAL A 520 -32.48 4.42 -4.92
N ALA A 521 -32.33 3.45 -5.83
CA ALA A 521 -33.30 3.24 -6.91
C ALA A 521 -34.69 2.94 -6.34
N ASN A 522 -35.70 3.67 -6.81
CA ASN A 522 -37.05 3.53 -6.29
C ASN A 522 -37.69 2.19 -6.75
N PRO A 523 -37.95 1.22 -5.85
CA PRO A 523 -38.55 -0.07 -6.22
C PRO A 523 -39.95 0.09 -6.83
N ALA A 524 -40.72 1.10 -6.41
CA ALA A 524 -42.02 1.40 -7.02
C ALA A 524 -41.87 1.86 -8.47
N ARG A 525 -40.80 2.61 -8.80
CA ARG A 525 -40.52 3.00 -10.19
C ARG A 525 -40.07 1.81 -11.03
N ALA A 526 -39.30 0.90 -10.47
CA ALA A 526 -38.92 -0.34 -11.14
C ALA A 526 -40.15 -1.19 -11.48
N ALA A 527 -41.07 -1.35 -10.51
CA ALA A 527 -42.34 -2.04 -10.72
C ALA A 527 -43.22 -1.35 -11.79
N ALA A 528 -43.32 -0.02 -11.75
CA ALA A 528 -44.07 0.74 -12.75
C ALA A 528 -43.44 0.65 -14.15
N ARG A 529 -42.10 0.67 -14.28
CA ARG A 529 -41.40 0.41 -15.54
C ARG A 529 -41.68 -0.98 -16.07
N LYS A 530 -41.70 -1.99 -15.21
CA LYS A 530 -42.09 -3.36 -15.59
C LYS A 530 -43.53 -3.39 -16.11
N ALA A 531 -44.47 -2.73 -15.45
CA ALA A 531 -45.86 -2.64 -15.92
C ALA A 531 -45.98 -1.95 -17.30
N VAL A 532 -45.18 -0.92 -17.57
CA VAL A 532 -45.09 -0.31 -18.91
C VAL A 532 -44.56 -1.31 -19.93
N ALA A 533 -43.45 -2.01 -19.63
CA ALA A 533 -42.87 -3.00 -20.53
C ALA A 533 -43.84 -4.17 -20.81
N ASP A 534 -44.55 -4.65 -19.81
CA ASP A 534 -45.57 -5.70 -19.94
C ASP A 534 -46.74 -5.22 -20.83
N ALA A 535 -47.17 -3.96 -20.68
CA ALA A 535 -48.22 -3.37 -21.52
C ALA A 535 -47.75 -3.14 -22.97
N GLU A 536 -46.49 -2.75 -23.19
CA GLU A 536 -45.90 -2.64 -24.53
C GLU A 536 -45.82 -4.01 -25.20
N ALA A 537 -45.43 -5.05 -24.45
CA ALA A 537 -45.41 -6.43 -24.95
C ALA A 537 -46.82 -6.95 -25.29
N ALA A 538 -47.83 -6.62 -24.46
CA ALA A 538 -49.23 -6.99 -24.72
C ALA A 538 -49.80 -6.30 -25.96
N LEU A 539 -49.50 -5.01 -26.15
CA LEU A 539 -49.88 -4.28 -27.35
C LEU A 539 -49.21 -4.89 -28.60
N ALA A 540 -47.90 -5.11 -28.56
CA ALA A 540 -47.17 -5.74 -29.66
C ALA A 540 -47.67 -7.17 -29.97
N ALA A 541 -48.16 -7.91 -28.97
CA ALA A 541 -48.79 -9.22 -29.18
C ALA A 541 -50.17 -9.09 -29.84
N ALA A 542 -51.00 -8.14 -29.39
CA ALA A 542 -52.31 -7.87 -29.98
C ALA A 542 -52.21 -7.39 -31.43
N GLU A 543 -51.26 -6.50 -31.72
CA GLU A 543 -50.98 -6.00 -33.08
C GLU A 543 -50.47 -7.09 -34.01
N ARG A 544 -49.61 -8.01 -33.53
CA ARG A 544 -49.15 -9.18 -34.31
C ARG A 544 -50.25 -10.20 -34.57
N ALA A 545 -51.21 -10.35 -33.65
CA ALA A 545 -52.32 -11.28 -33.81
C ALA A 545 -53.28 -10.89 -34.95
N LEU A 546 -53.38 -9.60 -35.27
CA LEU A 546 -54.26 -9.09 -36.34
C LEU A 546 -53.86 -9.58 -37.75
N PRO A 547 -52.62 -9.40 -38.25
CA PRO A 547 -52.22 -9.94 -39.54
C PRO A 547 -52.21 -11.48 -39.56
N GLN A 548 -51.96 -12.15 -38.42
CA GLN A 548 -52.06 -13.61 -38.32
C GLN A 548 -53.51 -14.10 -38.50
N LEU A 549 -54.48 -13.42 -37.88
CA LEU A 549 -55.91 -13.68 -38.09
C LEU A 549 -56.28 -13.53 -39.59
N LEU A 550 -55.77 -12.48 -40.24
CA LEU A 550 -56.05 -12.20 -41.65
C LEU A 550 -55.39 -13.22 -42.59
N ALA A 551 -54.18 -13.69 -42.26
CA ALA A 551 -53.42 -14.67 -43.06
C ALA A 551 -53.81 -16.14 -42.79
N GLY A 552 -54.59 -16.42 -41.74
CA GLY A 552 -54.97 -17.78 -41.34
C GLY A 552 -55.92 -18.49 -42.32
N PRO A 553 -56.12 -19.83 -42.15
CA PRO A 553 -56.91 -20.66 -43.06
C PRO A 553 -58.44 -20.46 -42.96
N SER A 554 -58.92 -19.56 -42.09
CA SER A 554 -60.34 -19.30 -41.87
C SER A 554 -61.03 -18.65 -43.08
N THR A 555 -62.33 -18.89 -43.22
CA THR A 555 -63.16 -18.27 -44.27
C THR A 555 -63.32 -16.75 -44.05
N PRO A 556 -63.64 -15.97 -45.10
CA PRO A 556 -63.90 -14.53 -44.95
C PRO A 556 -65.00 -14.20 -43.93
N ALA A 557 -66.07 -15.01 -43.87
CA ALA A 557 -67.15 -14.81 -42.90
C ALA A 557 -66.68 -14.99 -41.44
N GLN A 558 -65.83 -15.99 -41.17
CA GLN A 558 -65.25 -16.22 -39.85
C GLN A 558 -64.28 -15.09 -39.46
N LYS A 559 -63.41 -14.66 -40.39
CA LYS A 559 -62.50 -13.53 -40.16
C LYS A 559 -63.25 -12.23 -39.84
N ASN A 560 -64.34 -11.95 -40.55
CA ASN A 560 -65.20 -10.79 -40.31
C ASN A 560 -65.89 -10.84 -38.93
N ALA A 561 -66.24 -12.03 -38.44
CA ALA A 561 -66.81 -12.20 -37.10
C ALA A 561 -65.77 -11.98 -35.99
N ASP A 562 -64.50 -12.35 -36.21
CA ASP A 562 -63.43 -12.26 -35.20
C ASP A 562 -62.72 -10.89 -35.16
N LEU A 563 -62.75 -10.13 -36.27
CA LEU A 563 -62.13 -8.81 -36.44
C LEU A 563 -62.47 -7.80 -35.33
N PRO A 564 -63.75 -7.62 -34.93
CA PRO A 564 -64.12 -6.74 -33.82
C PRO A 564 -63.49 -7.15 -32.48
N GLY A 565 -63.26 -8.44 -32.26
CA GLY A 565 -62.55 -8.95 -31.09
C GLY A 565 -61.06 -8.58 -31.12
N ALA A 566 -60.42 -8.67 -32.29
CA ALA A 566 -59.03 -8.28 -32.48
C ALA A 566 -58.81 -6.77 -32.27
N HIS A 567 -59.65 -5.91 -32.86
CA HIS A 567 -59.56 -4.46 -32.65
C HIS A 567 -59.79 -4.06 -31.19
N ARG A 568 -60.78 -4.65 -30.49
CA ARG A 568 -60.99 -4.39 -29.05
C ARG A 568 -59.79 -4.78 -28.20
N ARG A 569 -59.08 -5.86 -28.54
CA ARG A 569 -57.84 -6.24 -27.85
C ARG A 569 -56.73 -5.19 -28.02
N ILE A 570 -56.57 -4.65 -29.23
CA ILE A 570 -55.61 -3.57 -29.50
C ILE A 570 -56.00 -2.30 -28.73
N GLU A 571 -57.26 -1.86 -28.80
CA GLU A 571 -57.73 -0.68 -28.07
C GLU A 571 -57.55 -0.82 -26.55
N THR A 572 -57.83 -2.01 -26.00
CA THR A 572 -57.64 -2.32 -24.59
C THR A 572 -56.15 -2.25 -24.21
N ALA A 573 -55.27 -2.86 -25.00
CA ALA A 573 -53.83 -2.85 -24.75
C ALA A 573 -53.24 -1.42 -24.86
N THR A 574 -53.69 -0.62 -25.84
CA THR A 574 -53.32 0.80 -25.98
C THR A 574 -53.74 1.61 -24.76
N THR A 575 -54.96 1.41 -24.26
CA THR A 575 -55.47 2.09 -23.06
C THR A 575 -54.68 1.67 -21.81
N GLN A 576 -54.35 0.39 -21.68
CA GLN A 576 -53.54 -0.12 -20.57
C GLN A 576 -52.11 0.45 -20.59
N LEU A 577 -51.50 0.56 -21.77
CA LEU A 577 -50.18 1.19 -21.93
C LEU A 577 -50.21 2.67 -21.55
N ALA A 578 -51.22 3.42 -21.99
CA ALA A 578 -51.39 4.83 -21.61
C ALA A 578 -51.54 5.00 -20.09
N LYS A 579 -52.36 4.15 -19.45
CA LYS A 579 -52.54 4.14 -18.00
C LYS A 579 -51.25 3.80 -17.25
N ALA A 580 -50.48 2.82 -17.73
CA ALA A 580 -49.19 2.45 -17.14
C ALA A 580 -48.16 3.59 -17.25
N LYS A 581 -48.14 4.30 -18.39
CA LYS A 581 -47.27 5.47 -18.59
C LYS A 581 -47.64 6.64 -17.67
N GLU A 582 -48.94 6.94 -17.51
CA GLU A 582 -49.37 8.01 -16.58
C GLU A 582 -49.06 7.64 -15.12
N ALA A 583 -49.25 6.37 -14.73
CA ALA A 583 -48.92 5.89 -13.40
C ALA A 583 -47.41 5.93 -13.09
N LEU A 584 -46.54 5.73 -14.10
CA LEU A 584 -45.09 5.84 -13.95
C LEU A 584 -44.62 7.29 -13.77
N ARG A 585 -45.30 8.26 -14.40
CA ARG A 585 -44.86 9.66 -14.50
C ARG A 585 -44.55 10.35 -13.16
N PRO A 586 -45.38 10.26 -12.11
CA PRO A 586 -45.12 10.94 -10.83
C PRO A 586 -44.06 10.25 -9.96
N ILE A 587 -43.63 9.03 -10.29
CA ILE A 587 -42.78 8.23 -9.42
C ILE A 587 -41.31 8.65 -9.61
N PRO A 588 -40.62 9.20 -8.60
CA PRO A 588 -39.23 9.63 -8.73
C PRO A 588 -38.27 8.46 -8.97
N ALA A 589 -37.16 8.72 -9.67
CA ALA A 589 -36.20 7.67 -10.07
C ALA A 589 -35.44 7.09 -8.88
N GLN A 590 -35.11 7.97 -7.94
CA GLN A 590 -34.44 7.63 -6.71
C GLN A 590 -35.21 8.25 -5.54
N ILE A 591 -35.12 7.62 -4.38
CA ILE A 591 -35.66 8.09 -3.10
C ILE A 591 -34.60 7.86 -2.01
N PRO A 592 -34.61 8.63 -0.91
CA PRO A 592 -33.73 8.34 0.23
C PRO A 592 -33.93 6.92 0.74
N ALA A 593 -32.85 6.24 1.16
CA ALA A 593 -32.90 4.88 1.67
C ALA A 593 -33.81 4.75 2.89
N THR A 594 -33.78 5.74 3.78
CA THR A 594 -34.71 5.89 4.92
C THR A 594 -36.20 5.91 4.55
N THR A 595 -36.55 6.20 3.30
CA THR A 595 -37.95 6.14 2.83
C THR A 595 -38.41 4.70 2.55
N ILE A 596 -37.48 3.79 2.28
CA ILE A 596 -37.76 2.36 2.05
C ILE A 596 -37.75 1.60 3.37
N ASP A 597 -36.74 1.87 4.21
CA ASP A 597 -36.57 1.26 5.51
C ASP A 597 -36.15 2.33 6.53
N PRO A 598 -37.07 2.83 7.37
CA PRO A 598 -36.79 3.90 8.31
C PRO A 598 -35.91 3.46 9.49
N ASP A 599 -35.66 2.16 9.66
CA ASP A 599 -34.84 1.61 10.74
C ASP A 599 -33.37 1.35 10.31
N ILE A 600 -32.98 1.73 9.07
CA ILE A 600 -31.61 1.60 8.50
C ILE A 600 -30.76 2.85 8.70
#